data_AF-Q93ER2-F1
#
_entry.id   AF-Q93ER2-F1
#
_cell.length_a   1.000
_cell.length_b   1.000
_cell.length_c   1.000
_cell.angle_alpha   90.00
_cell.angle_beta   90.00
_cell.angle_gamma   90.00
#
_symmetry.space_group_name_H-M   'P 1'
#
loop_
_entity.id
_entity.type
_entity.pdbx_description
1 polymer ?
#
loop_
_entity_poly.entity_id
_entity_poly.type
_entity_poly.pdbx_seq_one_letter_code
_entity_poly.pdbx_strand_id
1 'polypeptide(L)'
;IPHNWQPSTETQEVFATCKVIAKSPQDAIAAYVISMAKVPSDVLAVHLLLKEAGCPFTLPVAPLFETLDDLNNAENVIQQLMDIKWYRKLIQDKQMVMIGYSDSAKDAGVMAAAWAQYRAQDALIKVCEKEGVTLTLFHGRGGTIGRGGAPAHAALLSQPPGSLKGGLRVTEQGEMIRFKFGLPQVTISSLALYASAILEANLLPPPEA
;
A
#
# COMPACT_ATOMS: atom_id res chain seq x y z
N ILE A 1 -11.57 24.11 10.19
CA ILE A 1 -12.88 23.54 10.64
C ILE A 1 -13.38 24.33 11.85
N PRO A 2 -14.68 24.65 12.00
CA PRO A 2 -15.15 25.49 13.11
C PRO A 2 -14.87 24.83 14.46
N HIS A 3 -14.21 25.54 15.38
CA HIS A 3 -13.78 24.99 16.68
C HIS A 3 -14.95 24.58 17.60
N ASN A 4 -16.13 25.14 17.38
CA ASN A 4 -17.34 24.88 18.17
C ASN A 4 -18.37 24.00 17.43
N TRP A 5 -17.94 23.28 16.39
CA TRP A 5 -18.82 22.39 15.65
C TRP A 5 -19.15 21.13 16.46
N GLN A 6 -20.41 20.72 16.43
CA GLN A 6 -20.90 19.44 16.97
C GLN A 6 -21.29 18.52 15.81
N PRO A 7 -20.33 17.77 15.25
CA PRO A 7 -20.61 16.81 14.18
C PRO A 7 -21.34 15.57 14.70
N SER A 8 -21.78 14.69 13.78
CA SER A 8 -22.22 13.34 14.15
C SER A 8 -21.07 12.55 14.80
N THR A 9 -21.40 11.48 15.54
CA THR A 9 -20.41 10.60 16.18
C THR A 9 -19.38 10.07 15.19
N GLU A 10 -19.81 9.60 14.01
CA GLU A 10 -18.92 9.06 12.97
C GLU A 10 -17.92 10.12 12.49
N THR A 11 -18.39 11.35 12.25
CA THR A 11 -17.54 12.45 11.81
C THR A 11 -16.58 12.89 12.94
N GLN A 12 -17.06 12.90 14.19
CA GLN A 12 -16.24 13.21 15.36
C GLN A 12 -15.08 12.22 15.51
N GLU A 13 -15.33 10.92 15.30
CA GLU A 13 -14.31 9.87 15.38
C GLU A 13 -13.19 10.04 14.35
N VAL A 14 -13.52 10.41 13.11
CA VAL A 14 -12.52 10.71 12.06
C VAL A 14 -11.61 11.86 12.49
N PHE A 15 -12.18 12.95 13.02
CA PHE A 15 -11.39 14.08 13.53
C PHE A 15 -10.58 13.72 14.77
N ALA A 16 -11.15 12.94 15.70
CA ALA A 16 -10.46 12.50 16.89
C ALA A 16 -9.24 11.65 16.52
N THR A 17 -9.38 10.75 15.55
CA THR A 17 -8.27 9.92 15.04
C THR A 17 -7.15 10.77 14.44
N CYS A 18 -7.48 11.75 13.59
CA CYS A 18 -6.48 12.68 13.05
C CYS A 18 -5.77 13.50 14.15
N LYS A 19 -6.49 13.89 15.20
CA LYS A 19 -5.90 14.58 16.37
C LYS A 19 -4.98 13.68 17.18
N VAL A 20 -5.29 12.38 17.29
CA VAL A 20 -4.40 11.40 17.93
C VAL A 20 -3.11 11.26 17.12
N ILE A 21 -3.20 11.15 15.80
CA ILE A 21 -2.04 11.12 14.90
C ILE A 21 -1.18 12.37 15.10
N ALA A 22 -1.78 13.56 15.05
CA ALA A 22 -1.05 14.84 15.18
C ALA A 22 -0.34 15.01 16.54
N LYS A 23 -0.85 14.38 17.61
CA LYS A 23 -0.25 14.40 18.96
C LYS A 23 0.75 13.28 19.20
N SER A 24 0.80 12.28 18.34
CA SER A 24 1.69 11.14 18.48
C SER A 24 3.11 11.52 18.03
N PRO A 25 4.17 10.86 18.57
CA PRO A 25 5.51 10.95 17.99
C PRO A 25 5.48 10.59 16.50
N GLN A 26 6.30 11.26 15.70
CA GLN A 26 6.34 11.09 14.24
C GLN A 26 6.50 9.61 13.81
N ASP A 27 7.29 8.84 14.55
CA ASP A 27 7.61 7.45 14.19
C ASP A 27 6.59 6.43 14.76
N ALA A 28 5.56 6.89 15.48
CA ALA A 28 4.57 5.99 16.09
C ALA A 28 3.56 5.44 15.07
N ILE A 29 3.26 6.21 14.01
CA ILE A 29 2.27 5.85 12.99
C ILE A 29 2.99 5.77 11.64
N ALA A 30 3.00 4.58 11.03
CA ALA A 30 3.77 4.35 9.80
C ALA A 30 3.09 4.85 8.52
N ALA A 31 1.76 4.76 8.43
CA ALA A 31 0.98 5.17 7.28
C ALA A 31 -0.51 5.31 7.63
N TYR A 32 -1.24 6.08 6.84
CA TYR A 32 -2.71 6.12 6.80
C TYR A 32 -3.19 5.35 5.56
N VAL A 33 -3.88 4.22 5.75
CA VAL A 33 -4.46 3.46 4.63
C VAL A 33 -5.91 3.89 4.42
N ILE A 34 -6.29 4.13 3.16
CA ILE A 34 -7.66 4.48 2.76
C ILE A 34 -8.29 3.27 2.08
N SER A 35 -9.11 2.51 2.80
CA SER A 35 -9.98 1.50 2.21
C SER A 35 -10.96 2.13 1.23
N MET A 36 -11.37 1.35 0.22
CA MET A 36 -12.32 1.73 -0.82
C MET A 36 -11.91 3.01 -1.56
N ALA A 37 -10.62 3.22 -1.79
CA ALA A 37 -10.13 4.37 -2.56
C ALA A 37 -10.48 4.21 -4.04
N LYS A 38 -11.05 5.25 -4.65
CA LYS A 38 -11.55 5.24 -6.04
C LYS A 38 -11.01 6.38 -6.88
N VAL A 39 -10.81 7.54 -6.27
CA VAL A 39 -10.50 8.79 -6.97
C VAL A 39 -9.39 9.59 -6.25
N PRO A 40 -8.70 10.50 -6.94
CA PRO A 40 -7.64 11.32 -6.33
C PRO A 40 -8.10 12.08 -5.07
N SER A 41 -9.36 12.54 -5.05
CA SER A 41 -9.91 13.29 -3.92
C SER A 41 -9.93 12.49 -2.61
N ASP A 42 -9.99 11.16 -2.67
CA ASP A 42 -9.98 10.32 -1.46
C ASP A 42 -8.65 10.49 -0.70
N VAL A 43 -7.54 10.49 -1.45
CA VAL A 43 -6.19 10.72 -0.92
C VAL A 43 -6.02 12.16 -0.44
N LEU A 44 -6.46 13.13 -1.24
CA LEU A 44 -6.34 14.56 -0.90
C LEU A 44 -7.17 14.95 0.32
N ALA A 45 -8.35 14.34 0.51
CA ALA A 45 -9.22 14.57 1.65
C ALA A 45 -8.53 14.21 2.97
N VAL A 46 -7.84 13.06 3.04
CA VAL A 46 -7.09 12.67 4.25
C VAL A 46 -5.95 13.63 4.54
N HIS A 47 -5.20 14.08 3.53
CA HIS A 47 -4.16 15.10 3.75
C HIS A 47 -4.73 16.41 4.27
N LEU A 48 -5.91 16.83 3.79
CA LEU A 48 -6.60 18.01 4.32
C LEU A 48 -7.00 17.80 5.79
N LEU A 49 -7.55 16.64 6.15
CA LEU A 49 -7.95 16.33 7.52
C LEU A 49 -6.74 16.31 8.48
N LEU A 50 -5.63 15.71 8.07
CA LEU A 50 -4.38 15.68 8.84
C LEU A 50 -3.80 17.09 9.04
N LYS A 51 -3.85 17.92 7.99
CA LYS A 51 -3.43 19.33 8.06
C LYS A 51 -4.31 20.11 9.04
N GLU A 52 -5.64 19.98 8.95
CA GLU A 52 -6.58 20.67 9.83
C GLU A 52 -6.51 20.16 11.29
N ALA A 53 -6.08 18.92 11.49
CA ALA A 53 -5.78 18.39 12.83
C ALA A 53 -4.47 18.93 13.42
N GLY A 54 -3.68 19.69 12.65
CA GLY A 54 -2.40 20.26 13.08
C GLY A 54 -1.25 19.25 13.08
N CYS A 55 -1.30 18.21 12.23
CA CYS A 55 -0.21 17.23 12.12
C CYS A 55 1.08 17.93 11.66
N PRO A 56 2.18 17.89 12.45
CA PRO A 56 3.39 18.66 12.17
C PRO A 56 4.32 17.98 11.15
N PHE A 57 4.03 16.73 10.78
CA PHE A 57 4.79 15.92 9.83
C PHE A 57 3.88 15.39 8.72
N THR A 58 4.49 15.01 7.60
CA THR A 58 3.77 14.34 6.50
C THR A 58 3.67 12.85 6.77
N LEU A 59 2.47 12.38 7.12
CA LEU A 59 2.19 10.94 7.21
C LEU A 59 1.97 10.36 5.80
N PRO A 60 2.61 9.23 5.42
CA PRO A 60 2.31 8.56 4.16
C PRO A 60 0.84 8.14 4.09
N VAL A 61 0.13 8.59 3.06
CA VAL A 61 -1.27 8.21 2.79
C VAL A 61 -1.29 7.23 1.61
N ALA A 62 -1.78 6.02 1.85
CA ALA A 62 -1.81 4.94 0.88
C ALA A 62 -3.26 4.61 0.47
N PRO A 63 -3.65 4.82 -0.80
CA PRO A 63 -4.92 4.30 -1.29
C PRO A 63 -4.86 2.77 -1.35
N LEU A 64 -5.93 2.11 -0.90
CA LEU A 64 -6.16 0.67 -1.08
C LEU A 64 -7.13 0.47 -2.24
N PHE A 65 -6.61 -0.09 -3.33
CA PHE A 65 -7.42 -0.53 -4.47
C PHE A 65 -7.81 -2.00 -4.27
N GLU A 66 -9.09 -2.25 -4.01
CA GLU A 66 -9.57 -3.55 -3.55
C GLU A 66 -10.75 -4.14 -4.33
N THR A 67 -11.30 -3.42 -5.32
CA THR A 67 -12.27 -3.96 -6.30
C THR A 67 -11.64 -4.08 -7.68
N LEU A 68 -12.28 -4.82 -8.60
CA LEU A 68 -11.77 -4.96 -9.96
C LEU A 68 -11.70 -3.61 -10.69
N ASP A 69 -12.75 -2.80 -10.57
CA ASP A 69 -12.81 -1.48 -11.21
C ASP A 69 -11.76 -0.52 -10.65
N ASP A 70 -11.57 -0.54 -9.32
CA ASP A 70 -10.57 0.29 -8.66
C ASP A 70 -9.14 -0.10 -9.07
N LEU A 71 -8.85 -1.41 -9.21
CA LEU A 71 -7.56 -1.90 -9.73
C LEU A 71 -7.32 -1.48 -11.18
N ASN A 72 -8.35 -1.55 -12.03
CA ASN A 72 -8.25 -1.13 -13.42
C ASN A 72 -8.06 0.39 -13.56
N ASN A 73 -8.58 1.19 -12.61
CA ASN A 73 -8.45 2.64 -12.60
C ASN A 73 -7.22 3.17 -11.82
N ALA A 74 -6.49 2.30 -11.11
CA ALA A 74 -5.41 2.69 -10.21
C ALA A 74 -4.32 3.54 -10.87
N GLU A 75 -3.91 3.20 -12.10
CA GLU A 75 -2.92 3.97 -12.88
C GLU A 75 -3.39 5.41 -13.09
N ASN A 76 -4.62 5.58 -13.56
CA ASN A 76 -5.20 6.90 -13.84
C ASN A 76 -5.34 7.75 -12.56
N VAL A 77 -5.76 7.15 -11.45
CA VAL A 77 -5.84 7.85 -10.15
C VAL A 77 -4.45 8.34 -9.71
N ILE A 78 -3.44 7.49 -9.81
CA ILE A 78 -2.08 7.83 -9.37
C ILE A 78 -1.44 8.84 -10.31
N GLN A 79 -1.61 8.72 -11.64
CA GLN A 79 -1.14 9.74 -12.59
C GLN A 79 -1.73 11.11 -12.28
N GLN A 80 -3.05 11.21 -12.06
CA GLN A 80 -3.70 12.48 -11.73
C GLN A 80 -3.17 13.09 -10.43
N LEU A 81 -2.83 12.26 -9.43
CA LEU A 81 -2.16 12.73 -8.21
C LEU A 81 -0.75 13.24 -8.50
N MET A 82 0.02 12.56 -9.35
CA MET A 82 1.38 12.96 -9.72
C MET A 82 1.42 14.26 -10.54
N ASP A 83 0.36 14.54 -11.32
CA ASP A 83 0.21 15.80 -12.07
C ASP A 83 0.05 17.03 -11.14
N ILE A 84 -0.35 16.81 -9.88
CA ILE A 84 -0.53 17.87 -8.88
C ILE A 84 0.82 18.19 -8.21
N LYS A 85 1.48 19.28 -8.66
CA LYS A 85 2.77 19.74 -8.10
C LYS A 85 2.78 19.90 -6.57
N TRP A 86 1.66 20.34 -5.98
CA TRP A 86 1.53 20.45 -4.52
C TRP A 86 1.64 19.07 -3.85
N TYR A 87 1.00 18.05 -4.41
CA TYR A 87 0.99 16.70 -3.88
C TYR A 87 2.38 16.07 -3.98
N ARG A 88 3.03 16.20 -5.14
CA ARG A 88 4.42 15.78 -5.38
C ARG A 88 5.38 16.32 -4.32
N LYS A 89 5.32 17.63 -4.07
CA LYS A 89 6.14 18.29 -3.04
C LYS A 89 5.81 17.77 -1.64
N LEU A 90 4.53 17.51 -1.34
CA LEU A 90 4.10 16.99 -0.05
C LEU A 90 4.68 15.59 0.22
N ILE A 91 4.55 14.66 -0.73
CA ILE A 91 4.96 13.26 -0.57
C ILE A 91 6.47 13.06 -0.76
N GLN A 92 7.21 14.10 -1.16
CA GLN A 92 8.65 14.04 -1.44
C GLN A 92 9.01 12.91 -2.42
N ASP A 93 8.18 12.76 -3.45
CA ASP A 93 8.31 11.74 -4.51
C ASP A 93 8.39 10.30 -3.99
N LYS A 94 7.72 10.01 -2.86
CA LYS A 94 7.55 8.66 -2.31
C LYS A 94 6.06 8.33 -2.20
N GLN A 95 5.60 7.37 -2.99
CA GLN A 95 4.21 6.94 -3.00
C GLN A 95 4.11 5.51 -2.46
N MET A 96 3.14 5.29 -1.56
CA MET A 96 2.73 3.94 -1.17
C MET A 96 1.35 3.64 -1.75
N VAL A 97 1.16 2.47 -2.35
CA VAL A 97 -0.15 2.00 -2.81
C VAL A 97 -0.40 0.63 -2.23
N MET A 98 -1.59 0.40 -1.67
CA MET A 98 -1.97 -0.90 -1.13
C MET A 98 -2.84 -1.68 -2.14
N ILE A 99 -2.52 -2.97 -2.31
CA ILE A 99 -3.24 -3.88 -3.20
C ILE A 99 -4.07 -4.86 -2.37
N GLY A 100 -5.40 -4.86 -2.59
CA GLY A 100 -6.34 -5.74 -1.90
C GLY A 100 -6.54 -7.06 -2.63
N TYR A 101 -6.01 -8.17 -2.08
CA TYR A 101 -6.10 -9.49 -2.72
C TYR A 101 -7.42 -10.20 -2.47
N SER A 102 -7.78 -10.39 -1.18
CA SER A 102 -8.99 -11.12 -0.82
C SER A 102 -10.27 -10.46 -1.32
N ASP A 103 -10.36 -9.14 -1.24
CA ASP A 103 -11.60 -8.44 -1.53
C ASP A 103 -11.86 -8.35 -3.05
N SER A 104 -10.82 -8.15 -3.86
CA SER A 104 -10.94 -8.22 -5.33
C SER A 104 -11.26 -9.63 -5.81
N ALA A 105 -10.76 -10.67 -5.13
CA ALA A 105 -11.11 -12.05 -5.43
C ALA A 105 -12.57 -12.39 -5.07
N LYS A 106 -13.14 -11.78 -4.03
CA LYS A 106 -14.58 -11.91 -3.71
C LYS A 106 -15.45 -11.19 -4.73
N ASP A 107 -14.96 -10.07 -5.26
CA ASP A 107 -15.66 -9.23 -6.23
C ASP A 107 -15.76 -9.89 -7.62
N ALA A 108 -14.62 -10.32 -8.18
CA ALA A 108 -14.54 -10.78 -9.58
C ALA A 108 -14.08 -12.24 -9.76
N GLY A 109 -13.83 -12.96 -8.67
CA GLY A 109 -13.20 -14.29 -8.71
C GLY A 109 -11.67 -14.23 -8.82
N VAL A 110 -11.01 -15.31 -8.40
CA VAL A 110 -9.55 -15.34 -8.17
C VAL A 110 -8.75 -15.08 -9.45
N MET A 111 -9.15 -15.62 -10.59
CA MET A 111 -8.38 -15.49 -11.84
C MET A 111 -8.40 -14.05 -12.38
N ALA A 112 -9.59 -13.43 -12.43
CA ALA A 112 -9.74 -12.04 -12.87
C ALA A 112 -9.03 -11.08 -11.92
N ALA A 113 -9.18 -11.28 -10.61
CA ALA A 113 -8.50 -10.49 -9.60
C ALA A 113 -6.97 -10.59 -9.69
N ALA A 114 -6.41 -11.80 -9.83
CA ALA A 114 -4.98 -12.01 -9.95
C ALA A 114 -4.40 -11.31 -11.20
N TRP A 115 -5.09 -11.40 -12.33
CA TRP A 115 -4.67 -10.71 -13.55
C TRP A 115 -4.77 -9.18 -13.44
N ALA A 116 -5.87 -8.67 -12.86
CA ALA A 116 -6.04 -7.25 -12.62
C ALA A 116 -4.97 -6.70 -11.67
N GLN A 117 -4.62 -7.43 -10.61
CA GLN A 117 -3.54 -7.07 -9.69
C GLN A 117 -2.19 -7.02 -10.38
N TYR A 118 -1.88 -7.98 -11.26
CA TYR A 118 -0.63 -7.97 -12.01
C TYR A 118 -0.55 -6.73 -12.91
N ARG A 119 -1.59 -6.49 -13.72
CA ARG A 119 -1.66 -5.34 -14.62
C ARG A 119 -1.62 -4.00 -13.87
N ALA A 120 -2.35 -3.89 -12.76
CA ALA A 120 -2.36 -2.67 -11.95
C ALA A 120 -0.98 -2.38 -11.37
N GLN A 121 -0.29 -3.39 -10.82
CA GLN A 121 1.07 -3.21 -10.28
C GLN A 121 2.06 -2.81 -11.37
N ASP A 122 2.05 -3.47 -12.53
CA ASP A 122 2.90 -3.12 -13.67
C ASP A 122 2.66 -1.68 -14.16
N ALA A 123 1.40 -1.28 -14.31
CA ALA A 123 1.04 0.08 -14.70
C ALA A 123 1.46 1.12 -13.65
N LEU A 124 1.27 0.82 -12.35
CA LEU A 124 1.70 1.67 -11.24
C LEU A 124 3.22 1.87 -11.21
N ILE A 125 3.99 0.80 -11.44
CA ILE A 125 5.45 0.86 -11.53
C ILE A 125 5.86 1.78 -12.67
N LYS A 126 5.30 1.56 -13.87
CA LYS A 126 5.62 2.35 -15.07
C LYS A 126 5.29 3.82 -14.91
N VAL A 127 4.11 4.16 -14.37
CA VAL A 127 3.73 5.56 -14.14
C VAL A 127 4.61 6.23 -13.10
N CYS A 128 4.93 5.54 -11.99
CA CYS A 128 5.80 6.10 -10.97
C CYS A 128 7.23 6.28 -11.49
N GLU A 129 7.77 5.32 -12.26
CA GLU A 129 9.10 5.42 -12.85
C GLU A 129 9.19 6.57 -13.86
N LYS A 130 8.20 6.72 -14.75
CA LYS A 130 8.09 7.85 -15.69
C LYS A 130 8.07 9.19 -14.96
N GLU A 131 7.38 9.27 -13.84
CA GLU A 131 7.22 10.49 -13.05
C GLU A 131 8.38 10.69 -12.04
N GLY A 132 9.35 9.77 -11.96
CA GLY A 132 10.47 9.85 -11.01
C GLY A 132 10.05 9.69 -9.54
N VAL A 133 8.99 8.93 -9.27
CA VAL A 133 8.44 8.64 -7.94
C VAL A 133 8.91 7.27 -7.49
N THR A 134 9.38 7.17 -6.25
CA THR A 134 9.65 5.88 -5.62
C THR A 134 8.33 5.27 -5.15
N LEU A 135 7.91 4.18 -5.79
CA LEU A 135 6.71 3.42 -5.42
C LEU A 135 7.05 2.30 -4.44
N THR A 136 6.31 2.22 -3.33
CA THR A 136 6.24 1.05 -2.46
C THR A 136 4.87 0.40 -2.59
N LEU A 137 4.84 -0.85 -3.06
CA LEU A 137 3.63 -1.66 -3.08
C LEU A 137 3.42 -2.30 -1.70
N PHE A 138 2.24 -2.06 -1.11
CA PHE A 138 1.82 -2.65 0.15
C PHE A 138 0.86 -3.81 -0.14
N HIS A 139 1.32 -5.03 0.08
CA HIS A 139 0.54 -6.23 -0.18
C HIS A 139 -0.41 -6.54 0.99
N GLY A 140 -1.72 -6.48 0.72
CA GLY A 140 -2.75 -6.86 1.69
C GLY A 140 -2.86 -8.36 1.93
N ARG A 141 -3.88 -8.76 2.69
CA ARG A 141 -4.15 -10.15 3.05
C ARG A 141 -4.67 -10.97 1.86
N GLY A 142 -4.30 -12.26 1.82
CA GLY A 142 -4.98 -13.28 1.01
C GLY A 142 -4.36 -13.61 -0.34
N GLY A 143 -3.24 -12.98 -0.71
CA GLY A 143 -2.43 -13.37 -1.86
C GLY A 143 -1.50 -14.55 -1.58
N THR A 144 -0.87 -15.08 -2.62
CA THR A 144 0.17 -16.13 -2.52
C THR A 144 1.36 -15.70 -1.66
N ILE A 145 1.67 -14.40 -1.63
CA ILE A 145 2.73 -13.78 -0.81
C ILE A 145 2.49 -14.02 0.70
N GLY A 146 1.23 -13.97 1.17
CA GLY A 146 0.89 -14.11 2.58
C GLY A 146 1.11 -15.52 3.16
N ARG A 147 1.20 -16.54 2.30
CA ARG A 147 1.16 -17.96 2.72
C ARG A 147 2.46 -18.49 3.35
N GLY A 148 3.56 -17.75 3.28
CA GLY A 148 4.84 -18.10 3.91
C GLY A 148 5.60 -19.27 3.28
N GLY A 149 6.84 -19.47 3.71
CA GLY A 149 7.73 -20.53 3.20
C GLY A 149 8.15 -20.35 1.74
N ALA A 150 8.54 -21.45 1.09
CA ALA A 150 8.93 -21.47 -0.33
C ALA A 150 7.86 -20.91 -1.30
N PRO A 151 6.55 -21.11 -1.08
CA PRO A 151 5.52 -20.47 -1.90
C PRO A 151 5.55 -18.94 -1.88
N ALA A 152 5.94 -18.33 -0.76
CA ALA A 152 6.06 -16.87 -0.66
C ALA A 152 7.27 -16.34 -1.45
N HIS A 153 8.39 -17.06 -1.44
CA HIS A 153 9.58 -16.70 -2.24
C HIS A 153 9.24 -16.67 -3.73
N ALA A 154 8.66 -17.75 -4.26
CA ALA A 154 8.24 -17.82 -5.66
C ALA A 154 7.19 -16.75 -6.01
N ALA A 155 6.25 -16.47 -5.09
CA ALA A 155 5.23 -15.45 -5.30
C ALA A 155 5.79 -14.02 -5.38
N LEU A 156 6.90 -13.74 -4.67
CA LEU A 156 7.61 -12.47 -4.76
C LEU A 156 8.37 -12.34 -6.08
N LEU A 157 9.06 -13.41 -6.50
CA LEU A 157 9.76 -13.44 -7.79
C LEU A 157 8.81 -13.36 -9.00
N SER A 158 7.55 -13.79 -8.84
CA SER A 158 6.55 -13.74 -9.92
C SER A 158 5.80 -12.41 -10.02
N GLN A 159 6.11 -11.42 -9.18
CA GLN A 159 5.53 -10.07 -9.31
C GLN A 159 6.06 -9.36 -10.56
N PRO A 160 5.37 -8.33 -11.07
CA PRO A 160 5.88 -7.52 -12.18
C PRO A 160 7.32 -7.00 -11.92
N PRO A 161 8.16 -6.91 -12.96
CA PRO A 161 9.50 -6.33 -12.84
C PRO A 161 9.48 -4.96 -12.15
N GLY A 162 10.37 -4.75 -11.17
CA GLY A 162 10.45 -3.49 -10.42
C GLY A 162 9.51 -3.37 -9.22
N SER A 163 8.60 -4.32 -9.00
CA SER A 163 7.65 -4.34 -7.87
C SER A 163 8.30 -4.24 -6.48
N LEU A 164 9.53 -4.73 -6.33
CA LEU A 164 10.28 -4.72 -5.06
C LEU A 164 11.40 -3.66 -5.01
N LYS A 165 11.49 -2.76 -6.01
CA LYS A 165 12.48 -1.65 -5.99
C LYS A 165 12.28 -0.72 -4.79
N GLY A 166 11.03 -0.48 -4.40
CA GLY A 166 10.66 0.31 -3.21
C GLY A 166 10.58 -0.48 -1.91
N GLY A 167 11.10 -1.71 -1.88
CA GLY A 167 11.10 -2.60 -0.72
C GLY A 167 9.85 -3.49 -0.62
N LEU A 168 9.90 -4.46 0.30
CA LEU A 168 8.77 -5.34 0.60
C LEU A 168 7.97 -4.79 1.78
N ARG A 169 6.68 -4.55 1.56
CA ARG A 169 5.70 -4.30 2.63
C ARG A 169 4.52 -5.25 2.46
N VAL A 170 4.29 -6.10 3.45
CA VAL A 170 3.24 -7.13 3.39
C VAL A 170 2.49 -7.20 4.73
N THR A 171 1.17 -7.40 4.65
CA THR A 171 0.36 -7.73 5.82
C THR A 171 0.54 -9.19 6.19
N GLU A 172 1.13 -9.45 7.35
CA GLU A 172 1.22 -10.79 7.91
C GLU A 172 -0.11 -11.19 8.56
N GLN A 173 -0.66 -12.32 8.12
CA GLN A 173 -1.90 -12.87 8.65
C GLN A 173 -1.71 -13.34 10.10
N GLY A 174 -2.65 -12.98 10.98
CA GLY A 174 -2.60 -13.34 12.41
C GLY A 174 -2.47 -14.85 12.62
N GLU A 175 -3.21 -15.64 11.83
CA GLU A 175 -3.16 -17.10 11.81
C GLU A 175 -1.80 -17.67 11.35
N MET A 176 -1.00 -16.88 10.63
CA MET A 176 0.32 -17.27 10.11
C MET A 176 1.48 -16.88 11.03
N ILE A 177 1.27 -15.99 12.01
CA ILE A 177 2.34 -15.43 12.85
C ILE A 177 3.12 -16.53 13.56
N ARG A 178 2.44 -17.53 14.15
CA ARG A 178 3.10 -18.64 14.82
C ARG A 178 4.04 -19.41 13.89
N PHE A 179 3.64 -19.59 12.63
CA PHE A 179 4.38 -20.38 11.65
C PHE A 179 5.53 -19.62 10.98
N LYS A 180 5.52 -18.28 11.04
CA LYS A 180 6.59 -17.43 10.49
C LYS A 180 7.54 -16.87 11.54
N PHE A 181 7.04 -16.62 12.75
CA PHE A 181 7.75 -15.88 13.79
C PHE A 181 7.63 -16.50 15.18
N GLY A 182 6.98 -17.67 15.32
CA GLY A 182 6.74 -18.29 16.63
C GLY A 182 7.99 -18.80 17.35
N LEU A 183 9.10 -18.99 16.61
CA LEU A 183 10.40 -19.38 17.16
C LEU A 183 11.51 -18.53 16.52
N PRO A 184 12.64 -18.28 17.21
CA PRO A 184 13.76 -17.53 16.64
C PRO A 184 14.31 -18.12 15.35
N GLN A 185 14.51 -19.45 15.25
CA GLN A 185 15.01 -20.06 14.00
C GLN A 185 14.02 -19.91 12.84
N VAL A 186 12.72 -20.00 13.14
CA VAL A 186 11.66 -19.83 12.14
C VAL A 186 11.59 -18.38 11.65
N THR A 187 11.78 -17.41 12.55
CA THR A 187 11.89 -15.99 12.22
C THR A 187 13.06 -15.73 11.28
N ILE A 188 14.25 -16.25 11.60
CA ILE A 188 15.44 -16.11 10.75
C ILE A 188 15.17 -16.69 9.37
N SER A 189 14.56 -17.87 9.28
CA SER A 189 14.19 -18.50 8.01
C SER A 189 13.22 -17.64 7.19
N SER A 190 12.16 -17.13 7.82
CA SER A 190 11.17 -16.27 7.15
C SER A 190 11.79 -14.98 6.61
N LEU A 191 12.62 -14.31 7.42
CA LEU A 191 13.29 -13.07 7.02
C LEU A 191 14.36 -13.32 5.95
N ALA A 192 15.10 -14.44 6.03
CA ALA A 192 16.08 -14.82 5.02
C ALA A 192 15.41 -15.06 3.65
N LEU A 193 14.25 -15.73 3.63
CA LEU A 193 13.47 -15.94 2.41
C LEU A 193 12.98 -14.63 1.80
N TYR A 194 12.53 -13.67 2.61
CA TYR A 194 12.16 -12.35 2.09
C TYR A 194 13.37 -11.59 1.56
N ALA A 195 14.48 -11.58 2.29
CA ALA A 195 15.69 -10.90 1.85
C ALA A 195 16.23 -11.47 0.53
N SER A 196 16.29 -12.80 0.39
CA SER A 196 16.74 -13.43 -0.85
C SER A 196 15.82 -13.11 -2.02
N ALA A 197 14.50 -13.20 -1.83
CA ALA A 197 13.53 -12.91 -2.89
C ALA A 197 13.61 -11.45 -3.36
N ILE A 198 13.79 -10.49 -2.46
CA ILE A 198 13.93 -9.06 -2.81
C ILE A 198 15.20 -8.83 -3.63
N LEU A 199 16.33 -9.41 -3.21
CA LEU A 199 17.60 -9.27 -3.92
C LEU A 199 17.53 -9.90 -5.31
N GLU A 200 17.00 -11.11 -5.41
CA GLU A 200 16.87 -11.83 -6.68
C GLU A 200 15.89 -11.13 -7.62
N ALA A 201 14.69 -10.75 -7.17
CA ALA A 201 13.70 -10.05 -8.02
C ALA A 201 14.22 -8.71 -8.57
N ASN A 202 15.03 -7.99 -7.80
CA ASN A 202 15.57 -6.69 -8.21
C ASN A 202 16.76 -6.79 -9.16
N LEU A 203 17.52 -7.90 -9.13
CA LEU A 203 18.70 -8.11 -9.98
C LEU A 203 18.44 -9.00 -11.19
N LEU A 204 17.50 -9.94 -11.06
CA LEU A 204 17.11 -10.95 -12.04
C LEU A 204 15.58 -10.93 -12.21
N PRO A 205 15.01 -9.83 -12.73
CA PRO A 205 13.57 -9.69 -12.86
C PRO A 205 12.99 -10.77 -13.80
N PRO A 206 11.73 -11.20 -13.58
CA PRO A 206 11.05 -12.07 -14.53
C PRO A 206 10.90 -11.38 -15.90
N PRO A 207 10.65 -12.14 -16.99
CA PRO A 207 10.41 -11.55 -18.30
C PRO A 207 9.25 -10.55 -18.27
N GLU A 208 9.37 -9.46 -19.02
CA GLU A 208 8.24 -8.56 -19.29
C GLU A 208 7.16 -9.31 -20.10
N ALA A 209 5.90 -9.10 -19.73
CA ALA A 209 4.73 -9.73 -20.36
C ALA A 209 4.23 -8.97 -21.59
#